data_AF-A0A255Z533-F1
#
_entry.id   AF-A0A255Z533-F1
#
_cell.length_a   1.000
_cell.length_b   1.000
_cell.length_c   1.000
_cell.angle_alpha   90.00
_cell.angle_beta   90.00
_cell.angle_gamma   90.00
#
_symmetry.space_group_name_H-M   'P 1'
#
loop_
_entity.id
_entity.type
_entity.pdbx_description
1 polymer ?
#
loop_
_entity_poly.entity_id
_entity_poly.type
_entity_poly.pdbx_seq_one_letter_code
_entity_poly.pdbx_strand_id
1 'polypeptide(L)'
;MNWKRYRLKTYAVSDNRPLIFNPEYPWWCSGYGEDDKGEYSVIIAYLPTDEDLIKYWHDAFDVEFTEEESISFSDRFPKPSYFVP
;
A
#
# COMPACT_ATOMS: atom_id res chain seq x y z
N MET A 1 -1.81 0.42 -19.07
CA MET A 1 -1.85 1.30 -17.88
C MET A 1 -0.73 0.82 -16.98
N ASN A 2 0.23 1.68 -16.68
CA ASN A 2 1.36 1.30 -15.83
C ASN A 2 0.99 1.51 -14.37
N TRP A 3 1.53 0.67 -13.51
CA TRP A 3 1.27 0.66 -12.08
C TRP A 3 2.55 0.97 -11.33
N LYS A 4 2.42 1.63 -10.18
CA LYS A 4 3.46 1.71 -9.17
C LYS A 4 3.10 0.74 -8.05
N ARG A 5 3.99 -0.20 -7.77
CA ARG A 5 3.90 -1.09 -6.61
C ARG A 5 4.71 -0.49 -5.47
N TYR A 6 4.01 0.15 -4.55
CA TYR A 6 4.61 0.78 -3.38
C TYR A 6 4.89 -0.23 -2.27
N ARG A 7 5.98 0.03 -1.56
CA ARG A 7 6.25 -0.43 -0.21
C ARG A 7 6.45 0.81 0.65
N LEU A 8 5.70 0.93 1.74
CA LEU A 8 5.79 2.06 2.65
C LEU A 8 5.59 1.62 4.10
N LYS A 9 5.91 2.51 5.03
CA LYS A 9 5.61 2.38 6.45
C LYS A 9 4.66 3.48 6.92
N THR A 10 3.83 3.18 7.91
CA THR A 10 2.94 4.14 8.60
C THR A 10 2.91 3.81 10.09
N TYR A 11 2.87 4.84 10.93
CA TYR A 11 2.73 4.68 12.38
C TYR A 11 1.27 4.43 12.81
N ALA A 12 0.31 4.44 11.89
CA ALA A 12 -1.10 4.13 12.12
C ALA A 12 -1.33 2.60 12.30
N VAL A 13 -0.67 1.99 13.30
CA VAL A 13 -0.71 0.53 13.52
C VAL A 13 -2.08 -0.01 13.91
N SER A 14 -2.92 0.80 14.56
CA SER A 14 -4.28 0.42 14.94
C SER A 14 -5.28 0.45 13.77
N ASP A 15 -5.02 1.28 12.76
CA ASP A 15 -5.80 1.37 11.53
C ASP A 15 -4.92 1.85 10.37
N ASN A 16 -4.32 0.90 9.66
CA ASN A 16 -3.37 1.17 8.57
C ASN A 16 -4.05 1.21 7.18
N ARG A 17 -5.38 1.27 7.17
CA ARG A 17 -6.16 1.38 5.93
C ARG A 17 -5.92 2.74 5.26
N PRO A 18 -6.05 2.83 3.93
CA PRO A 18 -5.93 4.09 3.23
C PRO A 18 -7.03 5.08 3.66
N LEU A 19 -6.67 6.37 3.74
CA LEU A 19 -7.55 7.48 4.11
C LEU A 19 -8.68 7.68 3.12
N ILE A 20 -8.38 7.61 1.82
CA ILE A 20 -9.41 7.55 0.80
C ILE A 20 -9.99 6.15 0.86
N PHE A 21 -11.18 6.08 1.45
CA PHE A 21 -11.98 4.86 1.49
C PHE A 21 -12.53 4.58 0.09
N ASN A 22 -11.67 4.04 -0.78
CA ASN A 22 -12.09 3.50 -2.06
C ASN A 22 -11.31 2.20 -2.35
N PRO A 23 -11.98 1.05 -2.53
CA PRO A 23 -11.36 -0.23 -2.88
C PRO A 23 -10.84 -0.29 -4.33
N GLU A 24 -10.54 0.84 -4.97
CA GLU A 24 -10.21 0.87 -6.40
C GLU A 24 -8.91 0.12 -6.70
N TYR A 25 -7.95 0.17 -5.76
CA TYR A 25 -6.64 -0.42 -5.96
C TYR A 25 -6.25 -1.39 -4.83
N PRO A 26 -5.54 -2.47 -5.15
CA PRO A 26 -5.23 -3.50 -4.18
C PRO A 26 -4.08 -3.05 -3.27
N TRP A 27 -4.25 -3.31 -1.97
CA TRP A 27 -3.26 -3.03 -0.95
C TRP A 27 -3.31 -4.11 0.13
N TRP A 28 -2.22 -4.24 0.89
CA TRP A 28 -2.07 -5.22 1.95
C TRP A 28 -1.19 -4.66 3.07
N CYS A 29 -1.52 -5.00 4.32
CA CYS A 29 -0.54 -4.97 5.40
C CYS A 29 0.36 -6.22 5.30
N SER A 30 1.64 -6.01 5.03
CA SER A 30 2.64 -7.09 4.87
C SER A 30 3.31 -7.49 6.18
N GLY A 31 3.07 -6.73 7.25
CA GLY A 31 3.59 -6.98 8.59
C GLY A 31 3.74 -5.70 9.41
N TYR A 32 4.36 -5.86 10.57
CA TYR A 32 4.59 -4.80 11.55
C TYR A 32 6.07 -4.78 11.96
N GLY A 33 6.54 -3.65 12.48
CA GLY A 33 7.87 -3.49 13.07
C GLY A 33 7.90 -2.35 14.08
N GLU A 34 9.07 -2.08 14.64
CA GLU A 34 9.28 -1.01 15.63
C GLU A 34 10.60 -0.28 15.32
N ASP A 35 10.62 1.04 15.51
CA ASP A 35 11.81 1.89 15.46
C ASP A 35 11.87 2.82 16.70
N ASP A 36 12.76 3.81 16.68
CA ASP A 36 12.94 4.78 17.76
C ASP A 36 11.72 5.69 18.01
N LYS A 37 10.78 5.76 17.07
CA LYS A 37 9.54 6.56 17.16
C LYS A 37 8.33 5.71 17.54
N GLY A 38 8.43 4.38 17.44
CA GLY A 38 7.42 3.43 17.90
C GLY A 38 7.09 2.34 16.87
N GLU A 39 5.94 1.69 17.07
CA GLU A 39 5.46 0.64 16.19
C GLU A 39 4.97 1.20 14.84
N TYR A 40 5.25 0.49 13.74
CA TYR A 40 4.77 0.82 12.40
C TYR A 40 4.21 -0.40 11.66
N SER A 41 3.30 -0.14 10.72
CA SER A 41 2.82 -1.12 9.74
C SER A 41 3.57 -0.98 8.43
N VAL A 42 3.87 -2.09 7.78
CA VAL A 42 4.42 -2.12 6.41
C VAL A 42 3.28 -2.37 5.44
N ILE A 43 3.03 -1.44 4.53
CA ILE A 43 1.99 -1.53 3.51
C ILE A 43 2.60 -1.81 2.14
N ILE A 44 1.96 -2.70 1.39
CA ILE A 44 2.17 -2.90 -0.04
C ILE A 44 0.92 -2.42 -0.75
N ALA A 45 1.05 -1.57 -1.77
CA ALA A 45 -0.09 -1.04 -2.51
C ALA A 45 0.26 -0.92 -4.00
N TYR A 46 -0.68 -1.28 -4.88
CA TYR A 46 -0.62 -0.86 -6.28
C TYR A 46 -1.42 0.42 -6.43
N LEU A 47 -0.88 1.37 -7.17
CA LEU A 47 -1.61 2.56 -7.61
C LEU A 47 -1.25 2.84 -9.09
N PRO A 48 -2.16 3.44 -9.88
CA PRO A 48 -1.80 3.98 -11.18
C PRO A 48 -0.65 4.99 -11.10
N THR A 49 0.13 5.12 -12.17
CA THR A 49 1.27 6.05 -12.22
C THR A 49 0.91 7.53 -11.97
N ASP A 50 -0.32 7.92 -12.28
CA ASP A 50 -0.91 9.25 -12.12
C ASP A 50 -1.56 9.49 -10.75
N GLU A 51 -1.66 8.46 -9.92
CA GLU A 51 -2.12 8.59 -8.53
C GLU A 51 -0.99 8.98 -7.59
N ASP A 52 -1.35 9.72 -6.54
CA ASP A 52 -0.43 10.19 -5.50
C ASP A 52 -0.65 9.40 -4.22
N LEU A 53 0.40 8.71 -3.77
CA LEU A 53 0.40 7.89 -2.57
C LEU A 53 -0.06 8.65 -1.32
N ILE A 54 0.33 9.91 -1.18
CA ILE A 54 0.08 10.71 0.03
C ILE A 54 -1.41 11.00 0.23
N LYS A 55 -2.23 10.91 -0.83
CA LYS A 55 -3.70 10.97 -0.73
C LYS A 55 -4.27 9.78 0.07
N TYR A 56 -3.61 8.63 0.00
CA TYR A 56 -4.05 7.38 0.63
C TYR A 56 -3.37 7.17 1.99
N TRP A 57 -2.07 7.44 2.09
CA TRP A 57 -1.30 7.36 3.34
C TRP A 57 -0.50 8.65 3.52
N HIS A 58 -1.12 9.65 4.15
CA HIS A 58 -0.53 10.98 4.31
C HIS A 58 0.70 11.01 5.22
N ASP A 59 0.79 10.03 6.13
CA ASP A 59 1.87 9.83 7.09
C ASP A 59 2.89 8.77 6.62
N ALA A 60 2.82 8.37 5.34
CA ALA A 60 3.73 7.40 4.77
C ALA A 60 5.20 7.84 4.91
N PHE A 61 6.05 6.91 5.35
CA PHE A 61 7.50 7.08 5.41
C PHE A 61 8.22 5.83 4.90
N ASP A 62 9.53 5.97 4.64
CA ASP A 62 10.35 4.88 4.08
C ASP A 62 9.72 4.28 2.81
N VAL A 63 9.36 5.16 1.88
CA VAL A 63 8.57 4.84 0.68
C VAL A 63 9.50 4.42 -0.46
N GLU A 64 9.24 3.24 -1.00
CA GLU A 64 9.89 2.68 -2.19
C GLU A 64 8.82 2.24 -3.18
N PHE A 65 9.11 2.23 -4.49
CA PHE A 65 8.21 1.66 -5.49
C PHE A 65 8.94 1.04 -6.68
N THR A 66 8.27 0.09 -7.34
CA THR A 66 8.63 -0.42 -8.67
C THR A 66 7.54 -0.07 -9.67
N GLU A 67 7.93 0.11 -10.94
CA GLU A 67 6.96 0.25 -12.04
C GLU A 67 6.64 -1.13 -12.60
N GLU A 68 5.34 -1.40 -12.79
CA GLU A 68 4.83 -2.70 -13.22
C GLU A 68 3.84 -2.49 -14.38
N GLU A 69 3.94 -3.29 -15.43
CA GLU A 69 2.99 -3.24 -16.56
C GLU A 69 1.60 -3.77 -16.19
N SER A 70 1.52 -4.59 -15.13
CA SER A 70 0.28 -5.20 -14.64
C SER A 70 0.34 -5.50 -13.15
N ILE A 71 -0.82 -5.68 -12.51
CA ILE A 71 -0.90 -6.13 -11.13
C ILE A 71 -0.73 -7.65 -11.06
N SER A 72 0.21 -8.12 -10.25
CA SER A 72 0.42 -9.53 -9.98
C SER A 72 -0.06 -9.91 -8.58
N PHE A 73 -0.76 -11.03 -8.49
CA PHE A 73 -1.24 -11.60 -7.23
C PHE A 73 -0.49 -12.88 -6.90
N SER A 74 -0.31 -13.14 -5.62
CA SER A 74 0.41 -14.32 -5.11
C SER A 74 -0.20 -14.80 -3.80
N ASP A 75 0.25 -15.93 -3.28
CA ASP A 75 -0.21 -16.44 -1.97
C ASP A 75 0.02 -15.43 -0.84
N ARG A 76 1.12 -14.66 -0.91
CA ARG A 76 1.42 -13.60 0.06
C ARG A 76 0.59 -12.33 -0.16
N PHE A 77 0.23 -12.04 -1.40
CA PHE A 77 -0.55 -10.86 -1.80
C PHE A 77 -1.74 -11.30 -2.66
N PRO A 78 -2.75 -11.94 -2.05
CA PRO A 78 -3.87 -12.50 -2.79
C PRO A 78 -4.72 -11.38 -3.38
N LYS A 79 -5.38 -11.67 -4.51
CA LYS A 79 -6.32 -10.74 -5.12
C LYS A 79 -7.43 -10.36 -4.12
N PRO A 80 -7.57 -9.08 -3.74
CA PRO A 80 -8.65 -8.67 -2.85
C PRO A 80 -10.02 -8.88 -3.52
N SER A 81 -11.01 -9.34 -2.76
CA SER A 81 -12.36 -9.62 -3.29
C SER A 81 -13.07 -8.38 -3.83
N TYR A 82 -12.68 -7.20 -3.37
CA TYR A 82 -13.21 -5.91 -3.81
C TYR A 82 -12.58 -5.42 -5.11
N PHE A 83 -11.41 -5.94 -5.50
CA PHE A 83 -10.67 -5.42 -6.65
C PHE A 83 -11.23 -6.00 -7.95
N VAL A 84 -11.95 -5.15 -8.68
CA VAL A 84 -12.48 -5.44 -10.02
C VAL A 84 -11.59 -4.70 -11.03
N PRO A 85 -10.81 -5.43 -11.85
CA PRO A 85 -9.90 -4.83 -12.83
C PRO A 85 -10.62 -4.20 -14.02
#